data_AF-A0A767S4P5-F1
#
_entry.id   AF-A0A767S4P5-F1
#
_cell.length_a   1.000
_cell.length_b   1.000
_cell.length_c   1.000
_cell.angle_alpha   90.00
_cell.angle_beta   90.00
_cell.angle_gamma   90.00
#
_symmetry.space_group_name_H-M   'P 1'
#
loop_
_entity.id
_entity.type
_entity.pdbx_description
1 polymer ?
#
loop_
_entity_poly.entity_id
_entity_poly.type
_entity_poly.pdbx_seq_one_letter_code
_entity_poly.pdbx_strand_id
1 'polypeptide(L)'
;MSEQAIRLTQYSHGAGCGCKISPKVLETILHSEQAKFVDPNLLVGNETRDDAAVYDLGNGTSIISTTDFFMPIVDNPFDFGRIAATNAISDIFAMGGKPIMAIAILGWPINTLSPDIAREVTEGGRFACR
;
A
#
# COMPACT_ATOMS: atom_id res chain seq x y z
N MET A 1 11.88 -33.06 -14.05
CA MET A 1 12.03 -31.73 -14.67
C MET A 1 11.93 -30.73 -13.53
N SER A 2 13.00 -30.00 -13.21
CA SER A 2 12.94 -28.99 -12.17
C SER A 2 11.98 -27.89 -12.63
N GLU A 3 10.85 -27.71 -11.95
CA GLU A 3 10.07 -26.49 -12.07
C GLU A 3 11.01 -25.32 -11.83
N GLN A 4 11.21 -24.49 -12.85
CA GLN A 4 12.04 -23.31 -12.73
C GLN A 4 11.33 -22.40 -11.73
N ALA A 5 11.93 -22.21 -10.56
CA ALA A 5 11.37 -21.37 -9.50
C ALA A 5 11.11 -19.97 -10.07
N ILE A 6 9.84 -19.56 -10.06
CA ILE A 6 9.41 -18.26 -10.57
C ILE A 6 10.05 -17.17 -9.71
N ARG A 7 10.68 -16.19 -10.36
CA ARG A 7 11.33 -15.05 -9.70
C ARG A 7 10.48 -13.81 -9.89
N LEU A 8 9.69 -13.45 -8.88
CA LEU A 8 8.76 -12.34 -9.00
C LEU A 8 9.42 -11.00 -9.35
N THR A 9 10.68 -10.79 -8.95
CA THR A 9 11.40 -9.54 -9.26
C THR A 9 11.61 -9.33 -10.76
N GLN A 10 11.57 -10.39 -11.58
CA GLN A 10 11.67 -10.29 -13.05
C GLN A 10 10.48 -9.55 -13.68
N TYR A 11 9.37 -9.42 -12.95
CA TYR A 11 8.18 -8.70 -13.40
C TYR A 11 8.13 -7.26 -12.89
N SER A 12 9.14 -6.83 -12.12
CA SER A 12 9.29 -5.47 -11.62
C SER A 12 10.19 -4.67 -12.57
N HIS A 13 9.60 -3.82 -13.41
CA HIS A 13 10.34 -2.98 -14.36
C HIS A 13 11.05 -1.78 -13.69
N GLY A 14 10.85 -1.60 -12.37
CA GLY A 14 11.60 -0.66 -11.53
C GLY A 14 11.89 -1.27 -10.16
N ALA A 15 12.93 -0.80 -9.49
CA ALA A 15 13.41 -1.37 -8.23
C ALA A 15 12.52 -0.96 -7.03
N GLY A 16 11.39 -1.66 -6.83
CA GLY A 16 10.58 -1.56 -5.61
C GLY A 16 10.10 -0.14 -5.26
N CYS A 17 10.37 0.32 -4.03
CA CYS A 17 10.04 1.67 -3.55
C CYS A 17 10.67 2.81 -4.39
N GLY A 18 11.68 2.52 -5.21
CA GLY A 18 12.29 3.49 -6.15
C GLY A 18 11.39 3.90 -7.31
N CYS A 19 10.21 3.28 -7.46
CA CYS A 19 9.18 3.66 -8.43
C CYS A 19 8.28 4.82 -7.97
N LYS A 20 8.47 5.34 -6.74
CA LYS A 20 7.69 6.48 -6.24
C LYS A 20 7.99 7.73 -7.07
N ILE A 21 6.94 8.45 -7.47
CA ILE A 21 7.06 9.75 -8.13
C ILE A 21 7.81 10.70 -7.19
N SER A 22 8.79 11.45 -7.71
CA SER A 22 9.54 12.39 -6.87
C SER A 22 8.60 13.38 -6.18
N PRO A 23 8.89 13.80 -4.92
CA PRO A 23 8.00 14.69 -4.17
C PRO A 23 7.63 15.97 -4.92
N LYS A 24 8.58 16.55 -5.66
CA LYS A 24 8.37 17.77 -6.46
C LYS A 24 7.38 17.57 -7.62
N VAL A 25 7.44 16.41 -8.28
CA VAL A 25 6.49 16.08 -9.36
C VAL A 25 5.12 15.76 -8.78
N LEU A 26 5.06 15.05 -7.65
CA LEU A 26 3.80 14.76 -6.97
C LEU A 26 3.10 16.05 -6.52
N GLU A 27 3.84 17.01 -5.97
CA GLU A 27 3.31 18.33 -5.60
C GLU A 27 2.69 19.06 -6.80
N THR A 28 3.31 18.94 -7.98
CA THR A 28 2.76 19.52 -9.22
C THR A 28 1.47 18.82 -9.65
N ILE A 29 1.39 17.48 -9.50
CA ILE A 29 0.20 16.68 -9.85
C ILE A 29 -0.96 16.97 -8.91
N LEU A 30 -0.69 17.13 -7.61
CA LEU A 30 -1.70 17.38 -6.58
C LEU A 30 -2.13 18.84 -6.50
N HIS A 31 -1.35 19.77 -7.07
CA HIS A 31 -1.71 21.17 -7.11
C HIS A 31 -2.99 21.38 -7.93
N SER A 32 -4.02 21.96 -7.30
CA SER A 32 -5.28 22.32 -7.95
C SER A 32 -5.63 23.78 -7.63
N GLU A 33 -6.15 24.48 -8.64
CA GLU A 33 -6.69 25.85 -8.48
C GLU A 33 -8.13 25.87 -7.96
N GLN A 34 -8.73 24.69 -7.78
CA GLN A 34 -10.08 24.57 -7.23
C GLN A 34 -10.10 24.97 -5.75
N ALA A 35 -11.23 25.51 -5.31
CA ALA A 35 -11.44 25.86 -3.91
C ALA A 35 -11.19 24.63 -3.03
N LYS A 36 -10.37 24.80 -1.99
CA LYS A 36 -10.09 23.71 -1.04
C LYS A 36 -11.39 23.27 -0.37
N PHE A 37 -11.66 21.98 -0.45
CA PHE A 37 -12.70 21.37 0.38
C PHE A 37 -12.17 21.29 1.80
N VAL A 38 -12.85 21.96 2.73
CA VAL A 38 -12.48 21.96 4.15
C VAL A 38 -13.58 21.25 4.92
N ASP A 39 -13.24 20.10 5.49
CA ASP A 39 -14.05 19.39 6.46
C ASP A 39 -13.36 19.47 7.82
N PRO A 40 -13.94 20.14 8.84
CA PRO A 40 -13.35 20.23 10.18
C PRO A 40 -13.05 18.88 10.84
N ASN A 41 -13.73 17.82 10.42
CA ASN A 41 -13.50 16.47 10.94
C ASN A 41 -12.31 15.78 10.28
N LEU A 42 -11.82 16.26 9.14
CA LEU A 42 -10.61 15.74 8.51
C LEU A 42 -9.38 16.35 9.19
N LEU A 43 -8.83 15.65 10.18
CA LEU A 43 -7.72 16.12 11.00
C LEU A 43 -6.38 16.11 10.23
N VAL A 44 -6.21 15.10 9.38
CA VAL A 44 -5.05 14.92 8.50
C VAL A 44 -5.59 14.53 7.14
N GLY A 45 -5.38 15.39 6.14
CA GLY A 45 -5.86 15.22 4.78
C GLY A 45 -4.76 15.42 3.75
N ASN A 46 -5.13 15.57 2.48
CA ASN A 46 -4.16 15.76 1.39
C ASN A 46 -3.35 17.06 1.47
N GLU A 47 -3.69 17.96 2.39
CA GLU A 47 -2.97 19.20 2.64
C GLU A 47 -1.71 19.01 3.47
N THR A 48 -1.60 17.93 4.22
CA THR A 48 -0.39 17.55 4.92
C THR A 48 0.30 16.42 4.14
N ARG A 49 1.63 16.40 4.17
CA ARG A 49 2.45 15.43 3.42
C ARG A 49 2.59 14.11 4.18
N ASP A 50 1.54 13.72 4.89
CA ASP A 50 1.53 12.55 5.76
C ASP A 50 1.14 11.29 4.98
N ASP A 51 1.63 10.14 5.44
CA ASP A 51 1.41 8.85 4.78
C ASP A 51 0.01 8.24 5.05
N ALA A 52 -0.86 8.95 5.78
CA ALA A 52 -2.22 8.51 6.10
C ALA A 52 -3.19 9.69 6.29
N ALA A 53 -4.47 9.45 6.00
CA ALA A 53 -5.55 10.36 6.34
C ALA A 53 -6.14 10.03 7.73
N VAL A 54 -6.52 11.05 8.49
CA VAL A 54 -7.14 10.91 9.82
C VAL A 54 -8.45 11.68 9.85
N TYR A 55 -9.53 10.99 10.22
CA TYR A 55 -10.88 11.56 10.29
C TYR A 55 -11.47 11.38 11.68
N ASP A 56 -11.91 12.46 12.32
CA ASP A 56 -12.61 12.44 13.61
C ASP A 56 -14.08 12.02 13.45
N LEU A 57 -14.53 11.07 14.26
CA LEU A 57 -15.92 10.64 14.30
C LEU A 57 -16.79 11.51 15.23
N GLY A 58 -16.19 12.47 15.94
CA GLY A 58 -16.90 13.40 16.83
C GLY A 58 -17.30 12.78 18.17
N ASN A 59 -16.83 11.58 18.48
CA ASN A 59 -17.08 10.86 19.72
C ASN A 59 -15.79 10.59 20.52
N GLY A 60 -14.71 11.30 20.19
CA GLY A 60 -13.38 11.08 20.77
C GLY A 60 -12.60 9.92 20.16
N THR A 61 -13.09 9.34 19.05
CA THR A 61 -12.38 8.32 18.26
C THR A 61 -12.15 8.85 16.85
N SER A 62 -10.95 8.62 16.30
CA SER A 62 -10.61 8.94 14.91
C SER A 62 -10.31 7.68 14.10
N ILE A 63 -10.64 7.71 12.82
CA ILE A 63 -10.29 6.69 11.83
C ILE A 63 -9.02 7.11 11.11
N ILE A 64 -8.07 6.19 11.03
CA ILE A 64 -6.85 6.36 10.23
C ILE A 64 -7.00 5.49 8.99
N SER A 65 -6.74 6.06 7.82
CA SER A 65 -6.79 5.38 6.53
C SER A 65 -5.49 5.61 5.77
N THR A 66 -4.80 4.53 5.44
CA THR A 66 -3.59 4.53 4.59
C THR A 66 -3.78 3.54 3.45
N THR A 67 -3.01 3.73 2.38
CA THR A 67 -2.87 2.77 1.29
C THR A 67 -1.44 2.83 0.75
N ASP A 68 -0.76 1.68 0.67
CA ASP A 68 0.50 1.55 -0.05
C ASP A 68 0.50 0.23 -0.83
N PHE A 69 1.10 0.24 -2.01
CA PHE A 69 1.27 -0.93 -2.87
C PHE A 69 2.47 -0.69 -3.78
N PHE A 70 3.19 -1.77 -4.10
CA PHE A 70 4.39 -1.70 -4.92
C PHE A 70 4.63 -3.00 -5.68
N MET A 71 5.49 -2.94 -6.69
CA MET A 71 5.89 -4.10 -7.48
C MET A 71 6.78 -5.06 -6.66
N PRO A 72 6.87 -6.35 -7.01
CA PRO A 72 7.62 -7.32 -6.22
C PRO A 72 9.10 -6.95 -5.98
N ILE A 73 9.52 -6.97 -4.72
CA ILE A 73 10.90 -6.67 -4.30
C ILE A 73 11.71 -7.89 -3.88
N VAL A 74 11.05 -9.04 -3.75
CA VAL A 74 11.64 -10.35 -3.45
C VAL A 74 11.05 -11.39 -4.38
N ASP A 75 11.78 -12.47 -4.62
CA ASP A 75 11.35 -13.51 -5.55
C ASP A 75 10.26 -14.42 -4.98
N ASN A 76 10.26 -14.62 -3.65
CA ASN A 76 9.29 -15.49 -2.99
C ASN A 76 7.90 -14.79 -2.89
N PRO A 77 6.83 -15.39 -3.45
CA PRO A 77 5.50 -14.78 -3.45
C PRO A 77 4.91 -14.54 -2.05
N PHE A 78 5.04 -15.51 -1.17
CA PHE A 78 4.53 -15.42 0.20
C PHE A 78 5.24 -14.31 0.98
N ASP A 79 6.57 -14.22 0.88
CA ASP A 79 7.32 -13.16 1.54
C ASP A 79 7.02 -11.79 0.94
N PHE A 80 6.85 -11.68 -0.38
CA PHE A 80 6.41 -10.43 -1.01
C PHE A 80 5.08 -9.95 -0.43
N GLY A 81 4.09 -10.84 -0.32
CA GLY A 81 2.80 -10.55 0.30
C GLY A 81 2.92 -10.06 1.74
N ARG A 82 3.76 -10.73 2.54
CA ARG A 82 4.02 -10.34 3.94
C ARG A 82 4.62 -8.95 4.04
N ILE A 83 5.63 -8.68 3.22
CA ILE A 83 6.33 -7.39 3.20
C ILE A 83 5.37 -6.28 2.78
N ALA A 84 4.61 -6.48 1.70
CA ALA A 84 3.65 -5.49 1.20
C ALA A 84 2.59 -5.13 2.25
N ALA A 85 1.98 -6.13 2.87
CA ALA A 85 1.00 -5.90 3.93
C ALA A 85 1.62 -5.24 5.17
N THR A 86 2.81 -5.67 5.59
CA THR A 86 3.51 -5.06 6.75
C THR A 86 3.83 -3.58 6.49
N ASN A 87 4.27 -3.24 5.28
CA ASN A 87 4.56 -1.87 4.89
C ASN A 87 3.29 -1.00 4.94
N ALA A 88 2.21 -1.45 4.31
CA ALA A 88 0.93 -0.72 4.32
C ALA A 88 0.36 -0.54 5.74
N ILE A 89 0.54 -1.53 6.63
CA ILE A 89 0.09 -1.44 8.03
C ILE A 89 0.99 -0.50 8.84
N SER A 90 2.26 -0.31 8.45
CA SER A 90 3.23 0.44 9.24
C SER A 90 2.84 1.91 9.45
N ASP A 91 2.14 2.53 8.49
CA ASP A 91 1.71 3.93 8.62
C ASP A 91 0.67 4.10 9.74
N ILE A 92 -0.19 3.09 9.94
CA ILE A 92 -1.14 3.09 11.06
C ILE A 92 -0.38 3.10 12.39
N PHE A 93 0.66 2.27 12.51
CA PHE A 93 1.49 2.23 13.72
C PHE A 93 2.32 3.51 13.90
N ALA A 94 2.85 4.09 12.81
CA ALA A 94 3.59 5.35 12.84
C ALA A 94 2.73 6.52 13.35
N MET A 95 1.44 6.52 13.02
CA MET A 95 0.45 7.46 13.53
C MET A 95 -0.07 7.13 14.95
N GLY A 96 0.46 6.08 15.59
CA GLY A 96 0.03 5.65 16.93
C GLY A 96 -1.33 4.95 16.95
N GLY A 97 -1.87 4.55 15.79
CA GLY A 97 -3.15 3.88 15.65
C GLY A 97 -3.08 2.38 15.90
N LYS A 98 -4.26 1.77 16.00
CA LYS A 98 -4.44 0.32 16.03
C LYS A 98 -5.12 -0.14 14.74
N PRO A 99 -4.50 -1.00 13.92
CA PRO A 99 -5.15 -1.57 12.76
C PRO A 99 -6.38 -2.40 13.17
N ILE A 100 -7.52 -2.16 12.51
CA ILE A 100 -8.79 -2.87 12.80
C ILE A 100 -9.29 -3.71 11.62
N MET A 101 -8.87 -3.39 10.41
CA MET A 101 -9.20 -4.11 9.18
C MET A 101 -8.19 -3.78 8.09
N ALA A 102 -8.16 -4.59 7.02
CA ALA A 102 -7.37 -4.33 5.82
C ALA A 102 -8.14 -4.82 4.57
N ILE A 103 -7.91 -4.15 3.44
CA ILE A 103 -8.39 -4.55 2.12
C ILE A 103 -7.18 -4.77 1.21
N ALA A 104 -7.20 -5.84 0.42
CA ALA A 104 -6.10 -6.16 -0.49
C ALA A 104 -6.30 -5.45 -1.84
N ILE A 105 -5.24 -4.80 -2.33
CA ILE A 105 -5.15 -4.25 -3.69
C ILE A 105 -4.14 -5.11 -4.46
N LEU A 106 -4.58 -5.76 -5.54
CA LEU A 106 -3.74 -6.66 -6.33
C LEU A 106 -3.91 -6.38 -7.82
N GLY A 107 -2.85 -5.89 -8.45
CA GLY A 107 -2.70 -5.91 -9.91
C GLY A 107 -1.91 -7.15 -10.33
N TRP A 108 -2.48 -8.01 -11.19
CA TRP A 108 -1.86 -9.28 -11.58
C TRP A 108 -1.90 -9.52 -13.09
N PRO A 109 -0.77 -9.85 -13.74
CA PRO A 109 -0.74 -10.16 -15.17
C PRO A 109 -1.19 -11.62 -15.41
N ILE A 110 -2.50 -11.86 -15.45
CA ILE A 110 -3.10 -13.21 -15.56
C ILE A 110 -2.64 -14.01 -16.79
N ASN A 111 -2.20 -13.33 -17.85
CA ASN A 111 -1.68 -13.98 -19.08
C ASN A 111 -0.20 -14.38 -18.96
N THR A 112 0.47 -13.99 -17.88
CA THR A 112 1.92 -14.17 -17.68
C THR A 112 2.24 -14.96 -16.41
N LEU A 113 1.46 -14.77 -15.34
CA LEU A 113 1.66 -15.44 -14.05
C LEU A 113 0.40 -16.19 -13.62
N SER A 114 0.58 -17.43 -13.17
CA SER A 114 -0.52 -18.27 -12.67
C SER A 114 -1.25 -17.62 -11.48
N PRO A 115 -2.58 -17.75 -11.40
CA PRO A 115 -3.36 -17.40 -10.21
C PRO A 115 -2.91 -18.11 -8.92
N ASP A 116 -2.25 -19.27 -9.01
CA ASP A 116 -1.72 -19.97 -7.85
C ASP A 116 -0.67 -19.16 -7.11
N ILE A 117 0.14 -18.39 -7.84
CA ILE A 117 1.18 -17.52 -7.30
C ILE A 117 0.54 -16.29 -6.67
N ALA A 118 -0.49 -15.73 -7.31
CA ALA A 118 -1.29 -14.63 -6.75
C ALA A 118 -1.93 -15.03 -5.41
N ARG A 119 -2.37 -16.29 -5.30
CA ARG A 119 -2.86 -16.86 -4.04
C ARG A 119 -1.75 -16.87 -2.98
N GLU A 120 -0.53 -17.30 -3.30
CA GLU A 120 0.58 -17.28 -2.33
C GLU A 120 0.92 -15.87 -1.85
N VAL A 121 0.93 -14.86 -2.73
CA VAL A 121 1.07 -13.45 -2.34
C VAL A 121 -0.04 -13.04 -1.38
N THR A 122 -1.28 -13.42 -1.70
CA THR A 122 -2.45 -13.11 -0.87
C THR A 122 -2.38 -13.80 0.50
N GLU A 123 -1.91 -15.05 0.57
CA GLU A 123 -1.68 -15.75 1.84
C GLU A 123 -0.60 -15.07 2.67
N GLY A 124 0.48 -14.59 2.04
CA GLY A 124 1.51 -13.80 2.70
C GLY A 124 0.96 -12.52 3.32
N GLY A 125 0.15 -11.78 2.57
CA GLY A 125 -0.53 -10.59 3.07
C GLY A 125 -1.48 -10.92 4.23
N ARG A 126 -2.28 -11.99 4.08
CA ARG A 126 -3.18 -12.46 5.14
C ARG A 126 -2.43 -12.86 6.41
N PHE A 127 -1.26 -13.48 6.28
CA PHE A 127 -0.42 -13.85 7.42
C PHE A 127 0.04 -12.62 8.20
N ALA A 128 0.46 -11.55 7.52
CA ALA A 128 0.89 -10.32 8.18
C ALA A 128 -0.27 -9.55 8.86
N CYS A 129 -1.51 -9.72 8.38
CA CYS A 129 -2.70 -9.13 8.99
C CYS A 129 -3.24 -9.88 10.22
N ARG A 130 -2.70 -11.05 10.57
CA ARG A 130 -3.09 -11.84 11.75
C ARG A 130 -2.32 -11.39 12.98
#